data_AF-A0A819M190-F1
#
_entry.id   AF-A0A819M190-F1
#
_cell.length_a   1.000
_cell.length_b   1.000
_cell.length_c   1.000
_cell.angle_alpha   90.00
_cell.angle_beta   90.00
_cell.angle_gamma   90.00
#
_symmetry.space_group_name_H-M   'P 1'
#
loop_
_entity.id
_entity.type
_entity.pdbx_description
1 polymer ?
#
loop_
_entity_poly.entity_id
_entity_poly.type
_entity_poly.pdbx_seq_one_letter_code
_entity_poly.pdbx_strand_id
1 'polypeptide(L)'
;MTTSTASNPDDNKKINGKMTTQGNSIALQLSSVKKSREMKNNQIRRARVNSRSSKGELRLAIMIREMRKKTALEEEKEEVAADEEEMSSGSFLRRIQQSRRFILHIFNKPAFHYTIIILIIVDLIDVFIDLVFALLSSPCLAEDEMELYNTTIQRSECLLYRSSALIGGEHFLNFNKSGRTASAFVILRLWKIVRALHAVAHSISLRNRLIVEKIQQAFDIVREENDEANEELEKQQIKIEYLMESLQTTGTKVTHEQLDKYVKTKHRQRKYVTTF
;
A
#
# COMPACT_ATOMS: atom_id res chain seq x y z
N MET A 1 -56.43 -3.36 -24.41
CA MET A 1 -56.29 -4.51 -25.34
C MET A 1 -55.18 -5.38 -24.75
N THR A 2 -55.34 -6.61 -24.26
CA THR A 2 -56.34 -7.69 -24.37
C THR A 2 -56.14 -8.56 -23.11
N THR A 3 -57.13 -8.59 -22.21
CA THR A 3 -58.06 -9.71 -21.88
C THR A 3 -57.49 -10.88 -21.08
N SER A 4 -58.00 -10.96 -19.85
CA SER A 4 -58.07 -12.09 -18.93
C SER A 4 -58.62 -13.37 -19.54
N THR A 5 -58.25 -14.52 -18.95
CA THR A 5 -59.16 -15.66 -18.81
C THR A 5 -58.79 -16.51 -17.60
N ALA A 6 -59.73 -16.54 -16.66
CA ALA A 6 -59.83 -17.54 -15.60
C ALA A 6 -60.48 -18.82 -16.15
N SER A 7 -60.20 -19.98 -15.56
CA SER A 7 -61.21 -21.02 -15.31
C SER A 7 -60.62 -22.18 -14.51
N ASN A 8 -61.15 -22.33 -13.30
CA ASN A 8 -61.33 -23.60 -12.60
C ASN A 8 -62.46 -24.37 -13.31
N PRO A 9 -62.51 -25.71 -13.23
CA PRO A 9 -63.39 -26.28 -12.20
C PRO A 9 -62.90 -27.58 -11.55
N ASP A 10 -63.58 -27.85 -10.44
CA ASP A 10 -63.54 -28.98 -9.51
C ASP A 10 -63.73 -30.38 -10.12
N ASP A 11 -63.61 -31.34 -9.20
CA ASP A 11 -64.11 -32.71 -9.20
C ASP A 11 -63.15 -33.80 -9.68
N ASN A 12 -62.48 -34.44 -8.71
CA ASN A 12 -62.75 -35.86 -8.50
C ASN A 12 -62.24 -36.43 -7.16
N LYS A 13 -63.21 -36.99 -6.43
CA LYS A 13 -63.15 -38.32 -5.80
C LYS A 13 -62.21 -38.50 -4.59
N LYS A 14 -62.82 -38.33 -3.42
CA LYS A 14 -62.54 -39.11 -2.20
C LYS A 14 -62.51 -40.60 -2.54
N ILE A 15 -61.33 -41.23 -2.44
CA ILE A 15 -61.19 -42.67 -2.23
C ILE A 15 -60.45 -42.86 -0.92
N ASN A 16 -61.18 -43.39 0.06
CA ASN A 16 -60.66 -43.90 1.32
C ASN A 16 -59.62 -45.00 1.02
N GLY A 17 -58.38 -44.75 1.42
CA GLY A 17 -57.29 -45.72 1.37
C GLY A 17 -56.49 -45.65 2.66
N LYS A 18 -57.00 -46.32 3.70
CA LYS A 18 -56.28 -46.61 4.94
C LYS A 18 -55.11 -47.54 4.60
N MET A 19 -53.98 -46.97 4.19
CA MET A 19 -52.76 -47.71 3.91
C MET A 19 -51.56 -47.06 4.59
N THR A 20 -50.94 -47.87 5.45
CA THR A 20 -49.49 -47.89 5.76
C THR A 20 -48.87 -46.68 6.45
N THR A 21 -49.21 -46.52 7.73
CA THR A 21 -48.39 -45.81 8.74
C THR A 21 -46.95 -46.36 8.87
N GLN A 22 -46.62 -47.47 8.20
CA GLN A 22 -45.28 -48.08 8.17
C GLN A 22 -44.36 -47.55 7.05
N GLY A 23 -44.90 -46.91 6.00
CA GLY A 23 -44.10 -46.40 4.86
C GLY A 23 -43.40 -45.06 5.13
N ASN A 24 -44.02 -44.20 5.94
CA ASN A 24 -43.49 -42.85 6.22
C ASN A 24 -42.27 -42.87 7.16
N SER A 25 -42.13 -43.90 8.00
CA SER A 25 -40.96 -44.07 8.87
C SER A 25 -39.68 -44.37 8.06
N ILE A 26 -39.80 -45.19 7.00
CA ILE A 26 -38.67 -45.58 6.16
C ILE A 26 -38.21 -44.42 5.28
N ALA A 27 -39.14 -43.63 4.73
CA ALA A 27 -38.81 -42.44 3.95
C ALA A 27 -38.10 -41.36 4.79
N LEU A 28 -38.53 -41.16 6.04
CA LEU A 28 -37.86 -40.24 6.97
C LEU A 28 -36.44 -40.71 7.33
N GLN A 29 -36.23 -42.00 7.57
CA GLN A 29 -34.88 -42.53 7.83
C GLN A 29 -33.94 -42.48 6.62
N LEU A 30 -34.45 -42.68 5.40
CA LEU A 30 -33.62 -42.53 4.18
C LEU A 30 -33.20 -41.08 3.94
N SER A 31 -34.06 -40.10 4.24
CA SER A 31 -33.72 -38.68 4.11
C SER A 31 -32.63 -38.24 5.11
N SER A 32 -32.64 -38.77 6.33
CA SER A 32 -31.64 -38.42 7.36
C SER A 32 -30.27 -39.02 7.03
N VAL A 33 -30.23 -40.24 6.49
CA VAL A 33 -28.99 -40.89 6.04
C VAL A 33 -28.39 -40.17 4.83
N LYS A 34 -29.23 -39.70 3.89
CA LYS A 34 -28.77 -38.95 2.72
C LYS A 34 -28.16 -37.59 3.13
N LYS A 35 -28.82 -36.87 4.03
CA LYS A 35 -28.34 -35.58 4.57
C LYS A 35 -27.05 -35.73 5.39
N SER A 36 -26.93 -36.83 6.14
CA SER A 36 -25.70 -37.15 6.90
C SER A 36 -24.51 -37.45 5.97
N ARG A 37 -24.72 -38.22 4.89
CA ARG A 37 -23.67 -38.49 3.89
C ARG A 37 -23.23 -37.21 3.16
N GLU A 38 -24.16 -36.32 2.86
CA GLU A 38 -23.87 -35.06 2.18
C GLU A 38 -23.09 -34.09 3.07
N MET A 39 -23.42 -34.00 4.37
CA MET A 39 -22.63 -33.25 5.34
C MET A 39 -21.21 -33.81 5.49
N LYS A 40 -21.05 -35.14 5.52
CA LYS A 40 -19.74 -35.79 5.61
C LYS A 40 -18.88 -35.52 4.38
N ASN A 41 -19.47 -35.58 3.18
CA ASN A 41 -18.77 -35.25 1.93
C ASN A 41 -18.37 -33.77 1.85
N ASN A 42 -19.21 -32.85 2.35
CA ASN A 42 -18.88 -31.43 2.40
C ASN A 42 -17.76 -31.13 3.41
N GLN A 43 -17.72 -31.80 4.56
CA GLN A 43 -16.59 -31.69 5.50
C GLN A 43 -15.28 -32.18 4.87
N ILE A 44 -15.30 -33.31 4.15
CA ILE A 44 -14.11 -33.84 3.47
C ILE A 44 -13.65 -32.89 2.35
N ARG A 45 -14.57 -32.28 1.60
CA ARG A 45 -14.23 -31.26 0.59
C ARG A 45 -13.59 -30.02 1.21
N ARG A 46 -14.15 -29.50 2.31
CA ARG A 46 -13.57 -28.33 3.02
C ARG A 46 -12.17 -28.64 3.58
N ALA A 47 -11.96 -29.83 4.15
CA ALA A 47 -10.66 -30.25 4.64
C ALA A 47 -9.59 -30.34 3.52
N ARG A 48 -9.96 -30.82 2.33
CA ARG A 48 -9.03 -30.86 1.18
C ARG A 48 -8.68 -29.48 0.64
N VAL A 49 -9.63 -28.55 0.58
CA VAL A 49 -9.37 -27.19 0.08
C VAL A 49 -8.42 -26.43 1.03
N ASN A 50 -8.59 -26.56 2.35
CA ASN A 50 -7.68 -25.95 3.32
C ASN A 50 -6.27 -26.56 3.30
N SER A 51 -6.14 -27.86 3.03
CA SER A 51 -4.81 -28.50 2.94
C SER A 51 -3.97 -28.02 1.73
N ARG A 52 -4.61 -27.63 0.62
CA ARG A 52 -3.91 -27.13 -0.58
C ARG A 52 -3.52 -25.65 -0.46
N SER A 53 -4.34 -24.84 0.20
CA SER A 53 -4.01 -23.44 0.52
C SER A 53 -2.78 -23.35 1.44
N SER A 54 -2.64 -24.24 2.43
CA SER A 54 -1.49 -24.20 3.36
C SER A 54 -0.13 -24.47 2.71
N LYS A 55 -0.08 -25.18 1.57
CA LYS A 55 1.19 -25.52 0.91
C LYS A 55 1.75 -24.34 0.12
N GLY A 56 0.87 -23.50 -0.45
CA GLY A 56 1.24 -22.24 -1.09
C GLY A 56 1.65 -21.19 -0.08
N GLU A 57 0.88 -21.05 1.00
CA GLU A 57 1.20 -20.12 2.10
C GLU A 57 2.52 -20.47 2.80
N LEU A 58 2.80 -21.77 2.99
CA LEU A 58 4.07 -22.21 3.56
C LEU A 58 5.25 -21.90 2.63
N ARG A 59 5.10 -22.08 1.30
CA ARG A 59 6.14 -21.71 0.34
C ARG A 59 6.40 -20.20 0.33
N LEU A 60 5.34 -19.38 0.34
CA LEU A 60 5.46 -17.93 0.40
C LEU A 60 6.12 -17.48 1.70
N ALA A 61 5.76 -18.07 2.84
CA ALA A 61 6.37 -17.76 4.13
C ALA A 61 7.85 -18.14 4.19
N ILE A 62 8.23 -19.28 3.60
CA ILE A 62 9.63 -19.70 3.48
C ILE A 62 10.42 -18.72 2.60
N MET A 63 9.87 -18.34 1.44
CA MET A 63 10.50 -17.40 0.52
C MET A 63 10.71 -16.02 1.14
N ILE A 64 9.70 -15.49 1.85
CA ILE A 64 9.80 -14.22 2.59
C ILE A 64 10.90 -14.29 3.65
N ARG A 65 11.00 -15.42 4.38
CA ARG A 65 12.03 -15.62 5.40
C ARG A 65 13.44 -15.68 4.79
N GLU A 66 13.57 -16.31 3.64
CA GLU A 66 14.83 -16.45 2.92
C GLU A 66 15.29 -15.13 2.30
N MET A 67 14.36 -14.35 1.74
CA MET A 67 14.60 -12.98 1.25
C MET A 67 15.10 -12.07 2.38
N ARG A 68 14.47 -12.13 3.57
CA ARG A 68 14.93 -11.37 4.76
C ARG A 68 16.31 -11.78 5.24
N LYS A 69 16.63 -13.08 5.19
CA LYS A 69 17.97 -13.58 5.54
C LYS A 69 19.03 -13.08 4.55
N LYS A 70 18.73 -13.06 3.25
CA LYS A 70 19.65 -12.54 2.23
C LYS A 70 19.90 -11.04 2.41
N THR A 71 18.87 -10.26 2.73
CA THR A 71 19.02 -8.82 2.99
C THR A 71 19.88 -8.55 4.22
N ALA A 72 19.69 -9.29 5.31
CA ALA A 72 20.53 -9.15 6.51
C ALA A 72 21.99 -9.56 6.28
N LEU A 73 22.23 -10.62 5.50
CA LEU A 73 23.60 -11.06 5.14
C LEU A 73 24.30 -10.11 4.17
N GLU A 74 23.55 -9.45 3.29
CA GLU A 74 24.09 -8.39 2.44
C GLU A 74 24.40 -7.13 3.24
N GLU A 75 23.59 -6.75 4.23
CA GLU A 75 23.89 -5.66 5.16
C GLU A 75 25.19 -5.92 5.95
N GLU A 76 25.40 -7.14 6.49
CA GLU A 76 26.66 -7.48 7.18
C GLU A 76 27.87 -7.50 6.24
N LYS A 77 27.72 -7.96 4.98
CA LYS A 77 28.83 -7.95 4.01
C LYS A 77 29.18 -6.55 3.50
N GLU A 78 28.20 -5.65 3.38
CA GLU A 78 28.43 -4.27 2.95
C GLU A 78 29.10 -3.46 4.08
N GLU A 79 28.88 -3.82 5.35
CA GLU A 79 29.59 -3.24 6.51
C GLU A 79 31.08 -3.65 6.56
N VAL A 80 31.40 -4.90 6.18
CA VAL A 80 32.80 -5.40 6.16
C VAL A 80 33.57 -4.95 4.92
N ALA A 81 32.90 -4.74 3.77
CA ALA A 81 33.55 -4.29 2.53
C ALA A 81 33.82 -2.77 2.50
N ALA A 82 33.23 -1.99 3.41
CA ALA A 82 33.45 -0.55 3.51
C ALA A 82 34.85 -0.17 4.02
N ASP A 83 35.58 -1.12 4.64
CA ASP A 83 36.89 -0.87 5.23
C ASP A 83 38.08 -1.16 4.29
N GLU A 84 37.89 -1.81 3.12
CA GLU A 84 39.02 -2.25 2.26
C GLU A 84 39.22 -1.49 0.92
N GLU A 85 38.31 -0.62 0.46
CA GLU A 85 38.45 0.10 -0.84
C GLU A 85 38.72 1.62 -0.69
N GLU A 86 39.70 2.02 0.12
CA GLU A 86 40.35 3.35 0.02
C GLU A 86 41.65 3.28 -0.80
N MET A 87 41.57 3.04 -2.12
CA MET A 87 42.59 3.51 -3.08
C MET A 87 42.22 3.07 -4.50
N SER A 88 41.50 3.91 -5.26
CA SER A 88 41.80 4.17 -6.69
C SER A 88 40.75 5.10 -7.32
N SER A 89 41.27 6.12 -7.98
CA SER A 89 40.61 7.33 -8.50
C SER A 89 39.58 7.07 -9.61
N GLY A 90 38.36 6.70 -9.22
CA GLY A 90 37.11 6.86 -10.00
C GLY A 90 36.09 7.77 -9.27
N SER A 91 36.60 8.67 -8.44
CA SER A 91 36.05 8.95 -7.11
C SER A 91 34.79 9.83 -7.07
N PHE A 92 34.50 10.68 -8.06
CA PHE A 92 33.44 11.67 -7.86
C PHE A 92 32.02 11.14 -8.10
N LEU A 93 31.78 10.46 -9.23
CA LEU A 93 30.45 9.91 -9.55
C LEU A 93 30.10 8.71 -8.65
N ARG A 94 31.09 7.90 -8.28
CA ARG A 94 30.91 6.80 -7.32
C ARG A 94 30.59 7.36 -5.92
N ARG A 95 31.25 8.44 -5.47
CA ARG A 95 30.91 9.16 -4.22
C ARG A 95 29.52 9.78 -4.25
N ILE A 96 29.04 10.28 -5.39
CA ILE A 96 27.65 10.78 -5.52
C ILE A 96 26.64 9.63 -5.39
N GLN A 97 26.91 8.46 -5.96
CA GLN A 97 26.04 7.29 -5.80
C GLN A 97 26.08 6.72 -4.37
N GLN A 98 27.26 6.68 -3.74
CA GLN A 98 27.43 6.23 -2.35
C GLN A 98 26.76 7.17 -1.35
N SER A 99 26.93 8.48 -1.52
CA SER A 99 26.23 9.48 -0.71
C SER A 99 24.72 9.41 -0.93
N ARG A 100 24.23 9.08 -2.12
CA ARG A 100 22.79 8.87 -2.35
C ARG A 100 22.23 7.67 -1.56
N ARG A 101 22.96 6.55 -1.47
CA ARG A 101 22.57 5.41 -0.62
C ARG A 101 22.61 5.77 0.87
N PHE A 102 23.65 6.49 1.30
CA PHE A 102 23.79 6.93 2.68
C PHE A 102 22.68 7.93 3.09
N ILE A 103 22.36 8.88 2.21
CA ILE A 103 21.23 9.80 2.37
C ILE A 103 19.93 9.02 2.46
N LEU A 104 19.66 8.06 1.56
CA LEU A 104 18.44 7.24 1.64
C LEU A 104 18.36 6.43 2.94
N HIS A 105 19.49 5.93 3.45
CA HIS A 105 19.53 5.20 4.70
C HIS A 105 19.26 6.10 5.92
N ILE A 106 19.81 7.32 5.93
CA ILE A 106 19.51 8.33 6.95
C ILE A 106 18.03 8.75 6.90
N PHE A 107 17.49 8.97 5.69
CA PHE A 107 16.11 9.41 5.51
C PHE A 107 15.07 8.35 5.90
N ASN A 108 15.41 7.06 5.80
CA ASN A 108 14.52 5.97 6.23
C ASN A 108 14.52 5.73 7.74
N LYS A 109 15.43 6.34 8.51
CA LYS A 109 15.40 6.19 9.97
C LYS A 109 14.21 7.00 10.52
N PRO A 110 13.33 6.39 11.34
CA PRO A 110 12.18 7.10 11.91
C PRO A 110 12.61 8.33 12.72
N ALA A 111 13.80 8.28 13.34
CA ALA A 111 14.40 9.40 14.06
C ALA A 111 14.56 10.66 13.18
N PHE A 112 14.97 10.52 11.91
CA PHE A 112 15.16 11.64 11.01
C PHE A 112 13.85 12.36 10.67
N HIS A 113 12.76 11.60 10.47
CA HIS A 113 11.43 12.16 10.27
C HIS A 113 10.97 12.96 11.49
N TYR A 114 11.19 12.46 12.70
CA TYR A 114 10.90 13.21 13.93
C TYR A 114 11.72 14.50 14.02
N THR A 115 13.01 14.48 13.65
CA THR A 115 13.84 15.68 13.62
C THR A 115 13.31 16.74 12.66
N ILE A 116 12.90 16.37 11.44
CA ILE A 116 12.29 17.31 10.49
C ILE A 116 10.98 17.88 11.04
N ILE A 117 10.12 17.03 11.62
CA ILE A 117 8.85 17.48 12.21
C ILE A 117 9.11 18.48 13.36
N ILE A 118 10.08 18.18 14.23
CA ILE A 118 10.48 19.08 15.31
C ILE A 118 11.00 20.41 14.74
N LEU A 119 11.84 20.40 13.71
CA LEU A 119 12.33 21.61 13.07
C LEU A 119 11.19 22.47 12.48
N ILE A 120 10.19 21.85 11.86
CA ILE A 120 9.01 22.55 11.35
C ILE A 120 8.19 23.14 12.49
N ILE A 121 8.00 22.40 13.58
CA ILE A 121 7.27 22.88 14.77
C ILE A 121 8.00 24.06 15.40
N VAL A 122 9.33 24.00 15.53
CA VAL A 122 10.14 25.11 16.06
C VAL A 122 10.02 26.36 15.19
N ASP A 123 10.13 26.25 13.87
CA ASP A 123 9.97 27.42 12.97
C ASP A 123 8.54 27.99 13.03
N LEU A 124 7.53 27.15 13.26
CA LEU A 124 6.15 27.58 13.46
C LEU A 124 5.95 28.29 14.81
N ILE A 125 6.61 27.81 15.87
CA ILE A 125 6.65 28.47 17.18
C ILE A 125 7.34 29.83 17.07
N ASP A 126 8.46 29.93 16.35
CA ASP A 126 9.16 31.20 16.13
C ASP A 126 8.27 32.22 15.40
N VAL A 127 7.57 31.79 14.34
CA VAL A 127 6.59 32.65 13.64
C VAL A 127 5.44 33.07 14.57
N PHE A 128 4.99 32.18 15.45
CA PHE A 128 3.94 32.49 16.41
C PHE A 128 4.41 33.49 17.47
N ILE A 129 5.61 33.32 18.02
CA ILE A 129 6.23 34.24 18.97
C ILE A 129 6.37 35.63 18.34
N ASP A 130 6.90 35.70 17.11
CA ASP A 130 7.01 36.93 16.35
C ASP A 130 5.65 37.61 16.11
N LEU A 131 4.61 36.83 15.83
CA LEU A 131 3.25 37.35 15.66
C LEU A 131 2.70 37.92 16.96
N VAL A 132 2.89 37.21 18.08
CA VAL A 132 2.50 37.68 19.42
C VAL A 132 3.23 38.98 19.76
N PHE A 133 4.54 39.05 19.52
CA PHE A 133 5.29 40.29 19.72
C PHE A 133 4.80 41.42 18.81
N ALA A 134 4.47 41.15 17.55
CA ALA A 134 3.92 42.15 16.65
C ALA A 134 2.55 42.67 17.10
N LEU A 135 1.68 41.80 17.63
CA LEU A 135 0.38 42.18 18.18
C LEU A 135 0.54 42.99 19.47
N LEU A 136 1.44 42.58 20.37
CA LEU A 136 1.75 43.30 21.60
C LEU A 136 2.45 44.65 21.35
N SER A 137 3.24 44.73 20.29
CA SER A 137 3.94 45.96 19.87
C SER A 137 3.09 46.83 18.94
N SER A 138 1.89 46.37 18.55
CA SER A 138 0.99 47.20 17.77
C SER A 138 0.60 48.39 18.64
N PRO A 139 0.87 49.63 18.22
CA PRO A 139 0.52 50.79 19.02
C PRO A 139 -0.99 50.76 19.23
N CYS A 140 -1.44 50.73 20.50
CA CYS A 140 -2.81 51.08 20.87
C CYS A 140 -3.13 52.39 20.11
N LEU A 141 -3.99 52.34 19.08
CA LEU A 141 -4.45 53.41 18.18
C LEU A 141 -3.63 54.72 18.14
N ALA A 142 -3.20 55.10 16.94
CA ALA A 142 -2.60 56.41 16.67
C ALA A 142 -3.41 57.56 17.32
N GLU A 143 -2.71 58.46 18.03
CA GLU A 143 -3.28 59.57 18.82
C GLU A 143 -4.21 60.48 18.01
N ASP A 144 -4.06 60.49 16.69
CA ASP A 144 -4.81 61.27 15.72
C ASP A 144 -6.28 60.81 15.57
N GLU A 145 -6.61 59.56 15.94
CA GLU A 145 -8.00 59.07 16.07
C GLU A 145 -8.54 59.21 17.51
N MET A 146 -7.70 59.61 18.47
CA MET A 146 -8.04 59.71 19.89
C MET A 146 -8.70 61.04 20.26
N GLU A 147 -8.64 62.07 19.40
CA GLU A 147 -9.28 63.37 19.65
C GLU A 147 -10.81 63.28 19.72
N LEU A 148 -11.43 62.25 19.14
CA LEU A 148 -12.89 62.02 19.23
C LEU A 148 -13.32 61.37 20.56
N TYR A 149 -12.38 60.82 21.35
CA TYR A 149 -12.65 60.12 22.63
C TYR A 149 -12.17 60.91 23.85
N ASN A 150 -12.03 62.24 23.72
CA ASN A 150 -11.45 63.12 24.73
C ASN A 150 -12.34 63.42 25.95
N THR A 151 -13.27 62.53 26.30
CA THR A 151 -14.09 62.68 27.51
C THR A 151 -13.91 61.49 28.44
N THR A 152 -13.11 61.76 29.48
CA THR A 152 -13.06 61.13 30.82
C THR A 152 -12.33 59.78 31.04
N ILE A 153 -11.16 59.87 31.70
CA ILE A 153 -10.69 59.04 32.83
C ILE A 153 -10.37 57.54 32.59
N GLN A 154 -10.07 57.10 31.36
CA GLN A 154 -9.60 55.70 31.12
C GLN A 154 -8.22 55.57 30.44
N ARG A 155 -7.33 56.55 30.61
CA ARG A 155 -6.01 56.60 29.95
C ARG A 155 -4.89 55.81 30.65
N SER A 156 -5.11 55.19 31.81
CA SER A 156 -4.03 54.57 32.61
C SER A 156 -3.84 53.06 32.40
N GLU A 157 -4.56 52.42 31.49
CA GLU A 157 -4.58 50.94 31.39
C GLU A 157 -4.18 50.33 30.03
N CYS A 158 -3.43 51.00 29.15
CA CYS A 158 -2.56 50.25 28.18
C CYS A 158 -1.28 49.78 28.94
N LEU A 159 -1.49 48.89 29.92
CA LEU A 159 -0.49 48.34 30.86
C LEU A 159 0.22 47.08 30.32
N LEU A 160 0.86 47.15 29.15
CA LEU A 160 1.75 46.05 28.69
C LEU A 160 3.14 46.52 28.26
N TYR A 161 3.56 47.73 28.63
CA TYR A 161 4.84 48.30 28.21
C TYR A 161 6.03 48.03 29.17
N ARG A 162 5.90 47.16 30.19
CA ARG A 162 6.99 47.02 31.20
C ARG A 162 7.26 45.60 31.66
N SER A 163 7.45 44.68 30.74
CA SER A 163 8.06 43.38 31.03
C SER A 163 9.53 43.38 30.61
N SER A 164 10.46 43.28 31.56
CA SER A 164 11.92 43.30 31.34
C SER A 164 12.45 42.20 30.43
N ALA A 165 11.62 41.20 30.08
CA ALA A 165 11.92 40.18 29.08
C ALA A 165 11.83 40.70 27.62
N LEU A 166 11.14 41.82 27.36
CA LEU A 166 11.06 42.43 26.02
C LEU A 166 12.28 43.31 25.68
N ILE A 167 13.00 43.84 26.68
CA ILE A 167 14.09 44.83 26.52
C ILE A 167 15.25 44.30 25.66
N GLY A 168 15.45 42.99 25.61
CA GLY A 168 16.41 42.35 24.70
C GLY A 168 15.93 42.18 23.25
N GLY A 169 14.62 42.15 23.02
CA GLY A 169 14.00 41.99 21.69
C GLY A 169 13.76 43.31 20.95
N GLU A 170 13.78 44.44 21.65
CA GLU A 170 13.48 45.77 21.07
C GLU A 170 14.54 46.21 20.06
N HIS A 171 15.78 45.74 20.18
CA HIS A 171 16.82 45.99 19.18
C HIS A 171 16.59 45.25 17.85
N PHE A 172 15.85 44.13 17.86
CA PHE A 172 15.46 43.43 16.63
C PHE A 172 14.16 43.97 16.04
N LEU A 173 13.25 44.51 16.86
CA LEU A 173 11.94 45.02 16.42
C LEU A 173 11.92 46.53 16.07
N ASN A 174 12.92 47.33 16.49
CA ASN A 174 12.99 48.77 16.19
C ASN A 174 13.47 49.13 14.77
N PHE A 175 13.57 48.18 13.83
CA PHE A 175 13.80 48.50 12.41
C PHE A 175 12.58 49.14 11.71
N ASN A 176 11.42 49.19 12.38
CA ASN A 176 10.14 49.67 11.85
C ASN A 176 10.05 51.17 11.55
N LYS A 177 11.07 52.00 11.81
CA LYS A 177 11.07 53.41 11.38
C LYS A 177 11.44 53.63 9.90
N SER A 178 11.76 52.57 9.16
CA SER A 178 11.98 52.66 7.71
C SER A 178 11.05 51.70 6.98
N GLY A 179 9.95 52.20 6.42
CA GLY A 179 8.92 51.38 5.73
C GLY A 179 9.42 50.50 4.57
N ARG A 180 10.71 50.59 4.20
CA ARG A 180 11.40 49.70 3.25
C ARG A 180 11.90 48.38 3.86
N THR A 181 12.08 48.29 5.18
CA THR A 181 12.59 47.06 5.82
C THR A 181 11.48 46.06 6.15
N ALA A 182 10.25 46.52 6.40
CA ALA A 182 9.09 45.66 6.68
C ALA A 182 8.75 44.71 5.51
N SER A 183 8.84 45.18 4.26
CA SER A 183 8.59 44.34 3.07
C SER A 183 9.66 43.27 2.87
N ALA A 184 10.93 43.56 3.21
CA ALA A 184 12.01 42.58 3.14
C ALA A 184 11.80 41.42 4.12
N PHE A 185 11.28 41.68 5.32
CA PHE A 185 10.95 40.63 6.30
C PHE A 185 9.84 39.69 5.81
N VAL A 186 8.79 40.23 5.17
CA VAL A 186 7.72 39.41 4.58
C VAL A 186 8.28 38.49 3.49
N ILE A 187 9.17 39.00 2.64
CA ILE A 187 9.83 38.21 1.59
C ILE A 187 10.69 37.10 2.19
N LEU A 188 11.45 37.38 3.24
CA LEU A 188 12.27 36.36 3.92
C LEU A 188 11.42 35.26 4.57
N ARG A 189 10.26 35.62 5.15
CA ARG A 189 9.32 34.64 5.72
C ARG A 189 8.69 33.77 4.64
N LEU A 190 8.24 34.37 3.53
CA LEU A 190 7.73 33.62 2.38
C LEU A 190 8.79 32.67 1.81
N TRP A 191 10.05 33.11 1.73
CA TRP A 191 11.15 32.26 1.27
C TRP A 191 11.38 31.03 2.15
N LYS A 192 11.26 31.15 3.48
CA LYS A 192 11.32 30.00 4.41
C LYS A 192 10.19 28.99 4.13
N ILE A 193 8.96 29.48 3.97
CA ILE A 193 7.79 28.63 3.66
C ILE A 193 8.00 27.90 2.33
N VAL A 194 8.49 28.60 1.30
CA VAL A 194 8.79 27.98 -0.01
C VAL A 194 9.84 26.87 0.12
N ARG A 195 10.89 27.06 0.93
CA ARG A 195 11.87 25.99 1.17
C ARG A 195 11.27 24.79 1.90
N ALA A 196 10.42 25.01 2.90
CA ALA A 196 9.73 23.93 3.60
C ALA A 196 8.83 23.15 2.63
N LEU A 197 8.04 23.84 1.80
CA LEU A 197 7.20 23.21 0.78
C LEU A 197 8.03 22.44 -0.26
N HIS A 198 9.15 22.99 -0.71
CA HIS A 198 10.05 22.31 -1.64
C HIS A 198 10.63 21.01 -1.03
N ALA A 199 11.05 21.04 0.23
CA ALA A 199 11.55 19.86 0.94
C ALA A 199 10.46 18.79 1.09
N VAL A 200 9.23 19.19 1.44
CA VAL A 200 8.08 18.28 1.53
C VAL A 200 7.75 17.68 0.17
N ALA A 201 7.68 18.48 -0.89
CA ALA A 201 7.42 18.01 -2.25
C ALA A 201 8.49 17.00 -2.71
N HIS A 202 9.76 17.26 -2.43
CA HIS A 202 10.85 16.35 -2.74
C HIS A 202 10.75 15.03 -1.94
N SER A 203 10.40 15.09 -0.66
CA SER A 203 10.17 13.92 0.17
C SER A 203 9.01 13.06 -0.34
N ILE A 204 7.90 13.67 -0.75
CA ILE A 204 6.75 12.97 -1.32
C ILE A 204 7.12 12.34 -2.66
N SER A 205 7.83 13.07 -3.52
CA SER A 205 8.29 12.57 -4.83
C SER A 205 9.19 11.33 -4.67
N LEU A 206 10.15 11.36 -3.75
CA LEU A 206 11.00 10.21 -3.44
C LEU A 206 10.18 9.01 -2.94
N ARG A 207 9.24 9.23 -2.02
CA ARG A 207 8.40 8.15 -1.48
C ARG A 207 7.51 7.54 -2.56
N ASN A 208 6.92 8.36 -3.42
CA ASN A 208 6.11 7.89 -4.54
C ASN A 208 6.94 7.05 -5.50
N ARG A 209 8.18 7.47 -5.81
CA ARG A 209 9.08 6.69 -6.66
C ARG A 209 9.38 5.31 -6.07
N LEU A 210 9.67 5.23 -4.77
CA LEU A 210 9.91 3.96 -4.07
C LEU A 210 8.67 3.05 -4.07
N ILE A 211 7.48 3.61 -3.91
CA ILE A 211 6.23 2.84 -3.97
C ILE A 211 6.01 2.29 -5.38
N VAL A 212 6.20 3.10 -6.41
CA VAL A 212 6.07 2.67 -7.81
C VAL A 212 7.06 1.56 -8.13
N GLU A 213 8.31 1.66 -7.67
CA GLU A 213 9.32 0.62 -7.86
C GLU A 213 8.93 -0.71 -7.20
N LYS A 214 8.43 -0.67 -5.96
CA LYS A 214 7.94 -1.87 -5.26
C LYS A 214 6.72 -2.49 -5.94
N ILE A 215 5.81 -1.66 -6.44
CA ILE A 215 4.64 -2.11 -7.20
C ILE A 215 5.10 -2.78 -8.49
N GLN A 216 6.06 -2.20 -9.21
CA GLN A 216 6.61 -2.78 -10.43
C GLN A 216 7.25 -4.15 -10.16
N GLN A 217 8.08 -4.25 -9.12
CA GLN A 217 8.67 -5.54 -8.71
C GLN A 217 7.62 -6.60 -8.38
N ALA A 218 6.55 -6.22 -7.67
CA ALA A 218 5.45 -7.13 -7.39
C ALA A 218 4.71 -7.57 -8.66
N PHE A 219 4.51 -6.65 -9.61
CA PHE A 219 3.92 -6.98 -10.91
C PHE A 219 4.80 -7.93 -11.72
N ASP A 220 6.11 -7.75 -11.71
CA ASP A 220 7.04 -8.61 -12.44
C ASP A 220 7.02 -10.04 -11.87
N ILE A 221 6.96 -10.20 -10.55
CA ILE A 221 6.82 -11.52 -9.90
C ILE A 221 5.49 -12.17 -10.27
N VAL A 222 4.37 -11.44 -10.18
CA VAL A 222 3.05 -11.96 -10.54
C VAL A 222 2.99 -12.35 -12.02
N ARG A 223 3.67 -11.59 -12.88
CA ARG A 223 3.77 -11.89 -14.31
C ARG A 223 4.54 -13.18 -14.54
N GLU A 224 5.69 -13.36 -13.88
CA GLU A 224 6.49 -14.60 -13.96
C GLU A 224 5.68 -15.82 -13.49
N GLU A 225 5.00 -15.71 -12.34
CA GLU A 225 4.14 -16.79 -11.84
C GLU A 225 2.98 -17.11 -12.79
N ASN A 226 2.39 -16.09 -13.42
CA ASN A 226 1.32 -16.27 -14.39
C ASN A 226 1.83 -16.94 -15.68
N ASP A 227 3.02 -16.57 -16.15
CA ASP A 227 3.67 -17.19 -17.30
C ASP A 227 4.01 -18.67 -17.01
N GLU A 228 4.50 -19.00 -15.81
CA GLU A 228 4.73 -20.39 -15.37
C GLU A 228 3.42 -21.20 -15.30
N ALA A 229 2.37 -20.62 -14.71
CA ALA A 229 1.07 -21.27 -14.61
C ALA A 229 0.45 -21.52 -15.99
N ASN A 230 0.61 -20.57 -16.92
CA ASN A 230 0.13 -20.70 -18.28
C ASN A 230 0.93 -21.77 -19.05
N GLU A 231 2.25 -21.85 -18.85
CA GLU A 231 3.08 -22.93 -19.44
C GLU A 231 2.63 -24.32 -18.95
N GLU A 232 2.30 -24.46 -17.67
CA GLU A 232 1.80 -25.73 -17.13
C GLU A 232 0.41 -26.08 -17.67
N LEU A 233 -0.48 -25.10 -17.81
CA LEU A 233 -1.79 -25.30 -18.44
C LEU A 233 -1.66 -25.76 -19.90
N GLU A 234 -0.75 -25.18 -20.68
CA GLU A 234 -0.48 -25.62 -22.04
C GLU A 234 0.02 -27.07 -22.10
N LYS A 235 0.94 -27.46 -21.20
CA LYS A 235 1.40 -28.85 -21.08
C LYS A 235 0.24 -29.80 -20.79
N GLN A 236 -0.66 -29.43 -19.87
CA GLN A 236 -1.82 -30.24 -19.54
C GLN A 236 -2.80 -30.34 -20.71
N GLN A 237 -3.01 -29.25 -21.45
CA GLN A 237 -3.86 -29.26 -22.64
C GLN A 237 -3.30 -30.21 -23.72
N ILE A 238 -1.99 -30.18 -23.94
CA ILE A 238 -1.31 -31.11 -24.87
C ILE A 238 -1.44 -32.56 -24.41
N LYS A 239 -1.33 -32.83 -23.10
CA LYS A 239 -1.53 -34.17 -22.53
C LYS A 239 -2.94 -34.69 -22.82
N ILE A 240 -3.96 -33.86 -22.60
CA ILE A 240 -5.36 -34.20 -22.87
C ILE A 240 -5.57 -34.48 -24.36
N GLU A 241 -5.06 -33.61 -25.23
CA GLU A 241 -5.17 -33.75 -26.68
C GLU A 241 -4.59 -35.07 -27.18
N TYR A 242 -3.39 -35.45 -26.70
CA TYR A 242 -2.76 -36.73 -27.05
C TYR A 242 -3.55 -37.94 -26.55
N LEU A 243 -4.05 -37.89 -25.31
CA LEU A 243 -4.86 -38.99 -24.76
C LEU A 243 -6.16 -39.16 -25.55
N MET A 244 -6.81 -38.07 -25.96
CA MET A 244 -7.98 -38.12 -26.83
C MET A 244 -7.66 -38.74 -28.19
N GLU A 245 -6.56 -38.33 -28.83
CA GLU A 245 -6.11 -38.87 -30.12
C GLU A 245 -5.79 -40.37 -30.04
N SER A 246 -5.14 -40.80 -28.96
CA SER A 246 -4.81 -42.22 -28.75
C SER A 246 -6.05 -43.08 -28.49
N LEU A 247 -7.03 -42.57 -27.73
CA LEU A 247 -8.30 -43.24 -27.50
C LEU A 247 -9.10 -43.45 -28.79
N GLN A 248 -9.02 -42.52 -29.75
CA GLN A 248 -9.71 -42.63 -31.03
C GLN A 248 -9.04 -43.60 -32.01
N THR A 249 -7.70 -43.67 -32.01
CA THR A 249 -6.94 -44.34 -33.08
C THR A 249 -6.66 -45.82 -32.84
N THR A 250 -6.31 -46.21 -31.61
CA THR A 250 -5.73 -47.55 -31.39
C THR A 250 -6.29 -48.31 -30.20
N GLY A 251 -6.99 -47.66 -29.26
CA GLY A 251 -7.47 -48.30 -28.03
C GLY A 251 -6.36 -48.96 -27.19
N THR A 252 -5.09 -48.67 -27.49
CA THR A 252 -3.93 -49.26 -26.83
C THR A 252 -3.56 -48.48 -25.58
N LYS A 253 -2.98 -49.18 -24.60
CA LYS A 253 -2.62 -48.60 -23.31
C LYS A 253 -1.35 -47.75 -23.47
N VAL A 254 -1.51 -46.43 -23.47
CA VAL A 254 -0.41 -45.45 -23.52
C VAL A 254 0.45 -45.54 -22.26
N THR A 255 1.78 -45.60 -22.43
CA THR A 255 2.72 -45.51 -21.29
C THR A 255 3.03 -44.05 -20.95
N HIS A 256 3.29 -43.77 -19.67
CA HIS A 256 3.57 -42.40 -19.19
C HIS A 256 4.81 -41.79 -19.87
N GLU A 257 5.79 -42.63 -20.24
CA GLU A 257 7.03 -42.19 -20.90
C GLU A 257 6.77 -41.72 -22.35
N GLN A 258 5.89 -42.42 -23.09
CA GLN A 258 5.48 -41.99 -24.42
C GLN A 258 4.71 -40.66 -24.37
N LEU A 259 3.84 -40.50 -23.38
CA LEU A 259 3.08 -39.27 -23.13
C LEU A 259 4.03 -38.08 -22.86
N ASP A 260 4.96 -38.21 -21.92
CA ASP A 260 5.86 -37.11 -21.58
C ASP A 260 6.80 -36.74 -22.74
N LYS A 261 7.27 -37.72 -23.52
CA LYS A 261 8.09 -37.48 -24.71
C LYS A 261 7.30 -36.71 -25.79
N TYR A 262 6.04 -37.07 -26.01
CA TYR A 262 5.16 -36.36 -26.94
C TYR A 262 4.90 -34.92 -26.48
N VAL A 263 4.52 -34.73 -25.21
CA VAL A 263 4.23 -33.42 -24.63
C VAL A 263 5.44 -32.48 -24.76
N LYS A 264 6.64 -32.96 -24.42
CA LYS A 264 7.87 -32.17 -24.53
C LYS A 264 8.16 -31.76 -25.98
N THR A 265 7.90 -32.65 -26.94
CA THR A 265 8.14 -32.39 -28.37
C THR A 265 7.15 -31.37 -28.92
N LYS A 266 5.85 -31.57 -28.68
CA LYS A 266 4.78 -30.68 -29.17
C LYS A 266 4.83 -29.31 -28.51
N HIS A 267 5.16 -29.25 -27.21
CA HIS A 267 5.36 -27.99 -26.51
C HIS A 267 6.52 -27.18 -27.09
N ARG A 268 7.66 -27.82 -27.42
CA ARG A 268 8.77 -27.13 -28.09
C ARG A 268 8.33 -26.57 -29.43
N GLN A 269 7.61 -27.36 -30.24
CA GLN A 269 7.09 -26.91 -31.54
C GLN A 269 6.17 -25.69 -31.40
N ARG A 270 5.20 -25.71 -30.47
CA ARG A 270 4.32 -24.55 -30.22
C ARG A 270 5.11 -23.30 -29.79
N LYS A 271 6.09 -23.45 -28.89
CA LYS A 271 6.92 -22.33 -28.43
C LYS A 271 7.68 -21.68 -29.58
N TYR A 272 8.22 -22.46 -30.52
CA TYR A 272 8.85 -21.88 -31.72
C TYR A 272 7.86 -21.09 -32.58
N VAL A 273 6.63 -21.58 -32.78
CA VAL A 273 5.62 -20.89 -33.59
C VAL A 273 5.20 -19.55 -32.98
N THR A 274 5.08 -19.46 -31.65
CA THR A 274 4.68 -18.20 -30.97
C THR A 274 5.77 -17.15 -30.90
N THR A 275 7.03 -17.48 -31.21
CA THR A 275 8.15 -16.53 -31.11
C THR A 275 8.43 -15.78 -32.43
N PHE A 276 7.73 -16.13 -33.51
CA PHE A 276 7.82 -15.48 -34.83
C PHE A 276 6.51 -14.74 -35.17
#